data_AF-A0A2M7RJM4-F1
#
_entry.id   AF-A0A2M7RJM4-F1
#
_cell.length_a   1.000
_cell.length_b   1.000
_cell.length_c   1.000
_cell.angle_alpha   90.00
_cell.angle_beta   90.00
_cell.angle_gamma   90.00
#
_symmetry.space_group_name_H-M   'P 1'
#
loop_
_entity.id
_entity.type
_entity.pdbx_description
1 polymer ?
#
loop_
_entity_poly.entity_id
_entity_poly.type
_entity_poly.pdbx_seq_one_letter_code
_entity_poly.pdbx_strand_id
1 'polypeptide(L)'
;MKKRNSNLFTEKDAPQKSSSDNNQETAWWQPAMTIFSQVTGLIAGPILIALFVGKALDKKYNTDPWIFLGLTAVAFFISSMGIVKIAANYSKKIEKELDAKKKDSDSAKNNFKKENK
;
A
#
# COMPACT_ATOMS: atom_id res chain seq x y z
N MET A 1 12.91 -36.45 58.51
CA MET A 1 13.01 -35.06 58.00
C MET A 1 13.30 -35.11 56.50
N LYS A 2 12.34 -34.66 55.66
CA LYS A 2 12.41 -34.68 54.19
C LYS A 2 12.70 -33.26 53.71
N LYS A 3 13.89 -33.00 53.13
CA LYS A 3 14.18 -31.73 52.46
C LYS A 3 13.31 -31.63 51.21
N ARG A 4 12.46 -30.60 51.13
CA ARG A 4 11.71 -30.25 49.92
C ARG A 4 12.62 -29.37 49.05
N ASN A 5 12.96 -29.86 47.87
CA ASN A 5 13.75 -29.13 46.89
C ASN A 5 12.87 -28.06 46.23
N SER A 6 13.22 -26.79 46.42
CA SER A 6 12.48 -25.62 45.91
C SER A 6 13.09 -25.10 44.61
N ASN A 7 12.99 -25.88 43.53
CA ASN A 7 13.28 -25.42 42.17
C ASN A 7 12.06 -25.65 41.25
N LEU A 8 10.89 -25.26 41.72
CA LEU A 8 9.67 -25.28 40.93
C LEU A 8 9.35 -23.83 40.56
N PHE A 9 9.28 -23.59 39.26
CA PHE A 9 9.03 -22.31 38.59
C PHE A 9 10.28 -21.45 38.28
N THR A 10 11.17 -22.00 37.45
CA THR A 10 11.99 -21.13 36.60
C THR A 10 11.08 -20.50 35.55
N GLU A 11 11.00 -19.17 35.57
CA GLU A 11 10.33 -18.21 34.69
C GLU A 11 10.65 -18.33 33.17
N LYS A 12 11.08 -19.49 32.69
CA LYS A 12 11.55 -19.72 31.32
C LYS A 12 10.45 -20.15 30.34
N ASP A 13 9.19 -20.12 30.78
CA ASP A 13 8.03 -20.55 29.98
C ASP A 13 7.30 -19.37 29.29
N ALA A 14 7.91 -18.18 29.24
CA ALA A 14 7.47 -17.18 28.27
C ALA A 14 7.71 -17.76 26.86
N PRO A 15 6.68 -17.87 25.99
CA PRO A 15 6.88 -18.42 24.65
C PRO A 15 7.80 -17.52 23.84
N GLN A 16 9.09 -17.89 23.80
CA GLN A 16 10.07 -17.41 22.85
C GLN A 16 9.65 -17.94 21.47
N LYS A 17 8.87 -17.15 20.73
CA LYS A 17 8.55 -17.45 19.33
C LYS A 17 9.77 -17.14 18.47
N SER A 18 10.72 -18.07 18.46
CA SER A 18 11.87 -18.06 17.55
C SER A 18 11.64 -19.03 16.39
N SER A 19 11.40 -18.41 15.22
CA SER A 19 12.03 -18.71 13.93
C SER A 19 11.70 -20.01 13.16
N SER A 20 11.46 -19.77 11.86
CA SER A 20 11.60 -20.68 10.72
C SER A 20 10.63 -21.85 10.61
N ASP A 21 9.49 -21.57 9.98
CA ASP A 21 8.92 -22.51 9.03
C ASP A 21 8.78 -21.83 7.67
N ASN A 22 9.16 -22.54 6.62
CA ASN A 22 9.46 -22.01 5.29
C ASN A 22 8.20 -21.87 4.43
N ASN A 23 7.11 -21.40 5.05
CA ASN A 23 5.92 -21.01 4.33
C ASN A 23 5.95 -19.49 4.23
N GLN A 24 6.02 -18.95 3.01
CA GLN A 24 5.95 -17.50 2.78
C GLN A 24 4.53 -16.99 3.05
N GLU A 25 4.06 -17.16 4.28
CA GLU A 25 2.89 -16.47 4.79
C GLU A 25 3.29 -15.00 4.93
N THR A 26 2.94 -14.24 3.91
CA THR A 26 3.10 -12.79 3.91
C THR A 26 2.47 -12.23 5.17
N ALA A 27 3.24 -11.44 5.92
CA ALA A 27 2.78 -10.97 7.22
C ALA A 27 1.53 -10.09 7.03
N TRP A 28 0.50 -10.28 7.85
CA TRP A 28 -0.80 -9.59 7.71
C TRP A 28 -0.71 -8.05 7.72
N TRP A 29 0.37 -7.49 8.29
CA TRP A 29 0.65 -6.05 8.32
C TRP A 29 1.37 -5.54 7.06
N GLN A 30 2.01 -6.44 6.29
CA GLN A 30 2.82 -6.09 5.13
C GLN A 30 2.01 -5.39 4.03
N PRO A 31 0.77 -5.81 3.68
CA PRO A 31 -0.04 -5.10 2.70
C PRO A 31 -0.34 -3.65 3.12
N ALA A 32 -0.70 -3.44 4.40
CA ALA A 32 -0.98 -2.10 4.91
C ALA A 32 0.25 -1.18 4.85
N MET A 33 1.42 -1.72 5.22
CA MET A 33 2.67 -0.97 5.18
C MET A 33 3.11 -0.64 3.74
N THR A 34 2.79 -1.53 2.80
CA THR A 34 3.08 -1.35 1.38
C THR A 34 2.27 -0.19 0.80
N ILE A 35 0.95 -0.15 1.04
CA ILE A 35 0.10 0.95 0.55
C ILE A 35 0.48 2.27 1.20
N PHE A 36 0.73 2.28 2.51
CA PHE A 36 1.16 3.48 3.21
C PHE A 36 2.46 4.05 2.62
N SER A 37 3.49 3.21 2.45
CA SER A 37 4.77 3.68 1.92
C SER A 37 4.67 4.16 0.49
N GLN A 38 3.83 3.53 -0.34
CA GLN A 38 3.59 3.96 -1.71
C GLN A 38 2.90 5.33 -1.78
N VAL A 39 1.91 5.59 -0.92
CA VAL A 39 1.20 6.88 -0.84
C VAL A 39 2.10 7.96 -0.24
N THR A 40 2.75 7.66 0.89
CA THR A 40 3.69 8.59 1.54
C THR A 40 4.86 8.92 0.60
N GLY A 41 5.39 7.96 -0.15
CA GLY A 41 6.45 8.19 -1.14
C GLY A 41 6.00 9.12 -2.27
N LEU A 42 4.77 8.95 -2.78
CA LEU A 42 4.18 9.81 -3.81
C LEU A 42 3.94 11.25 -3.34
N ILE A 43 3.79 11.49 -2.03
CA ILE A 43 3.59 12.83 -1.46
C ILE A 43 4.93 13.44 -1.03
N ALA A 44 5.75 12.68 -0.30
CA ALA A 44 7.03 13.15 0.22
C ALA A 44 8.04 13.44 -0.89
N GLY A 45 8.08 12.63 -1.95
CA GLY A 45 9.00 12.82 -3.08
C GLY A 45 8.86 14.21 -3.72
N PRO A 46 7.68 14.58 -4.23
CA PRO A 46 7.46 15.89 -4.84
C PRO A 46 7.68 17.06 -3.87
N ILE A 47 7.32 16.91 -2.58
CA ILE A 47 7.55 17.94 -1.56
C ILE A 47 9.05 18.17 -1.35
N LEU A 48 9.85 17.11 -1.21
CA LEU A 48 11.29 17.22 -1.02
C LEU A 48 11.99 17.81 -2.25
N ILE A 49 11.57 17.40 -3.46
CA ILE A 49 12.07 17.97 -4.71
C ILE A 49 11.74 19.47 -4.78
N ALA A 50 10.50 19.86 -4.45
CA ALA A 50 10.10 21.26 -4.43
C ALA A 50 10.88 22.08 -3.40
N LEU A 51 11.19 21.49 -2.23
CA LEU A 51 11.98 22.13 -1.18
C LEU A 51 13.41 22.39 -1.62
N PHE A 52 14.05 21.41 -2.26
CA PHE A 52 15.43 21.53 -2.69
C PHE A 52 15.58 22.47 -3.89
N VAL A 53 14.74 22.29 -4.92
CA VAL A 53 14.77 23.09 -6.14
C VAL A 53 14.23 24.50 -5.90
N GLY A 54 13.14 24.63 -5.15
CA GLY A 54 12.52 25.93 -4.83
C GLY A 54 13.44 26.82 -4.01
N LYS A 55 14.08 26.27 -2.97
CA LYS A 55 15.06 27.00 -2.15
C LYS A 55 16.32 27.38 -2.94
N ALA A 56 16.75 26.54 -3.89
CA ALA A 56 17.88 26.86 -4.76
C ALA A 56 17.55 28.00 -5.74
N LEU A 57 16.31 28.05 -6.25
CA LEU A 57 15.84 29.15 -7.09
C LEU A 57 15.61 30.44 -6.29
N ASP A 58 14.94 30.39 -5.14
CA ASP A 58 14.71 31.58 -4.31
C ASP A 58 16.02 32.28 -3.92
N LYS A 59 17.07 31.51 -3.58
CA LYS A 59 18.41 32.04 -3.29
C LYS A 59 19.04 32.79 -4.47
N LYS A 60 18.70 32.42 -5.70
CA LYS A 60 19.25 33.02 -6.93
C LYS A 60 18.52 34.32 -7.30
N TYR A 61 17.24 34.43 -6.96
CA TYR A 61 16.38 35.57 -7.32
C TYR A 61 16.10 36.53 -6.15
N ASN A 62 16.60 36.25 -4.95
CA ASN A 62 16.45 37.11 -3.75
C ASN A 62 14.98 37.46 -3.45
N THR A 63 14.06 36.60 -3.88
CA THR A 63 12.62 36.79 -3.76
C THR A 63 12.16 36.01 -2.53
N ASP A 64 11.29 36.60 -1.72
CA ASP A 64 10.52 35.88 -0.69
C ASP A 64 9.90 34.61 -1.27
N PRO A 65 9.56 33.57 -0.47
CA PRO A 65 9.45 32.16 -0.92
C PRO A 65 8.22 31.83 -1.78
N TRP A 66 8.01 32.61 -2.84
CA TRP A 66 6.96 32.52 -3.83
C TRP A 66 7.28 31.46 -4.89
N ILE A 67 8.57 31.27 -5.23
CA ILE A 67 8.96 30.22 -6.19
C ILE A 67 8.80 28.85 -5.55
N PHE A 68 9.17 28.71 -4.26
CA PHE A 68 8.86 27.51 -3.50
C PHE A 68 7.36 27.18 -3.49
N LEU A 69 6.50 28.19 -3.30
CA LEU A 69 5.05 28.01 -3.30
C LEU A 69 4.52 27.58 -4.67
N GLY A 70 4.99 28.23 -5.75
CA GLY A 70 4.63 27.86 -7.11
C GLY A 70 5.08 26.43 -7.48
N LEU A 71 6.29 26.05 -7.09
CA LEU A 71 6.82 24.72 -7.37
C LEU A 71 6.10 23.63 -6.56
N THR A 72 5.76 23.91 -5.30
CA THR A 72 4.96 23.00 -4.46
C THR A 72 3.56 22.83 -5.03
N ALA A 73 2.94 23.91 -5.51
CA ALA A 73 1.63 23.84 -6.17
C ALA A 73 1.70 22.97 -7.44
N VAL A 74 2.68 23.20 -8.32
CA VAL A 74 2.87 22.38 -9.53
C VAL A 74 3.12 20.92 -9.18
N ALA A 75 3.98 20.64 -8.19
CA ALA A 75 4.26 19.29 -7.70
C ALA A 75 3.00 18.58 -7.16
N PHE A 76 2.16 19.31 -6.42
CA PHE A 76 0.89 18.82 -5.91
C PHE A 76 -0.10 18.48 -7.03
N PHE A 77 -0.21 19.34 -8.05
CA PHE A 77 -1.06 19.09 -9.21
C PHE A 77 -0.61 17.86 -10.02
N ILE A 78 0.70 17.71 -10.25
CA ILE A 78 1.26 16.54 -10.95
C ILE A 78 0.97 15.26 -10.16
N SER A 79 1.17 15.27 -8.84
CA SER A 79 0.85 14.13 -7.97
C SER A 79 -0.64 13.79 -8.02
N SER A 80 -1.51 14.79 -7.84
CA SER A 80 -2.97 14.64 -7.89
C SER A 80 -3.44 14.01 -9.21
N MET A 81 -2.93 14.50 -10.36
CA MET A 81 -3.25 13.92 -11.67
C MET A 81 -2.77 12.47 -11.82
N GLY A 82 -1.59 12.14 -11.26
CA GLY A 82 -1.03 10.79 -11.25
C GLY A 82 -1.92 9.79 -10.47
N ILE A 83 -2.36 10.18 -9.27
CA ILE A 83 -3.28 9.38 -8.45
C ILE A 83 -4.61 9.16 -9.20
N VAL A 84 -5.21 10.22 -9.76
CA VAL A 84 -6.49 10.11 -10.48
C VAL A 84 -6.38 9.17 -11.67
N LYS A 85 -5.26 9.22 -12.42
CA LYS A 85 -5.04 8.34 -13.58
C LYS A 85 -4.87 6.87 -13.16
N ILE A 86 -4.16 6.62 -12.05
CA ILE A 86 -4.08 5.28 -11.45
C ILE A 86 -5.48 4.80 -11.06
N ALA A 87 -6.23 5.61 -10.30
CA ALA A 87 -7.54 5.25 -9.79
C ALA A 87 -8.53 4.95 -10.92
N ALA A 88 -8.58 5.81 -11.95
CA ALA A 88 -9.43 5.60 -13.12
C ALA A 88 -9.08 4.32 -13.90
N ASN A 89 -7.80 3.96 -13.96
CA ASN A 89 -7.37 2.72 -14.60
C ASN A 89 -7.77 1.47 -13.79
N TYR A 90 -7.68 1.53 -12.45
CA TYR A 90 -8.15 0.45 -11.58
C TYR A 90 -9.66 0.26 -11.68
N SER A 91 -10.46 1.34 -11.64
CA SER A 91 -11.92 1.23 -11.77
C SER A 91 -12.35 0.57 -13.08
N LYS A 92 -11.72 0.95 -14.21
CA LYS A 92 -12.00 0.36 -15.52
C LYS A 92 -11.59 -1.12 -15.61
N LYS A 93 -10.51 -1.52 -14.94
CA LYS A 93 -10.08 -2.92 -14.87
C LYS A 93 -11.08 -3.77 -14.11
N ILE A 94 -11.58 -3.27 -12.98
CA ILE A 94 -12.57 -3.97 -12.16
C ILE A 94 -13.89 -4.14 -12.93
N GLU A 95 -14.38 -3.11 -13.62
CA GLU A 95 -15.59 -3.22 -14.47
C GLU A 95 -15.43 -4.28 -15.56
N LYS A 96 -14.31 -4.29 -16.28
CA LYS A 96 -14.05 -5.30 -17.33
C LYS A 96 -14.02 -6.73 -16.80
N GLU A 97 -13.42 -6.94 -15.63
CA GLU A 97 -13.35 -8.26 -15.02
C GLU A 97 -14.73 -8.73 -14.52
N LEU A 98 -15.56 -7.82 -14.01
CA LEU A 98 -16.94 -8.12 -13.59
C LEU A 98 -17.86 -8.44 -14.77
N ASP A 99 -17.74 -7.70 -15.89
CA ASP A 99 -18.54 -7.94 -17.09
C ASP A 99 -18.16 -9.24 -17.81
N ALA A 100 -16.86 -9.58 -17.84
CA ALA A 100 -16.39 -10.86 -18.37
C ALA A 100 -16.97 -12.03 -17.54
N LYS A 101 -16.92 -11.93 -16.21
CA LYS A 101 -17.42 -12.99 -15.32
C LYS A 101 -18.93 -13.19 -15.39
N LYS A 102 -19.70 -12.12 -15.67
CA LYS A 102 -21.15 -12.24 -15.92
C LYS A 102 -21.47 -13.01 -17.20
N LYS A 103 -20.74 -12.73 -18.30
CA LYS A 103 -20.96 -13.41 -19.59
C LYS A 103 -20.67 -14.91 -19.53
N ASP A 104 -19.63 -15.33 -18.82
CA ASP A 104 -19.34 -16.75 -18.58
C ASP A 104 -20.42 -17.43 -17.73
N SER A 105 -20.89 -16.77 -16.67
CA SER A 105 -21.91 -17.34 -15.78
C SER A 105 -23.30 -17.47 -16.43
N ASP A 106 -23.67 -16.55 -17.33
CA ASP A 106 -24.94 -16.64 -18.09
C ASP A 106 -24.84 -17.69 -19.20
N SER A 107 -23.67 -17.84 -19.83
CA SER A 107 -23.43 -18.88 -20.85
C SER A 107 -23.47 -20.29 -20.25
N ALA A 108 -22.93 -20.48 -19.04
CA ALA A 108 -23.00 -21.76 -18.33
C ALA A 108 -24.44 -22.14 -17.92
N LYS A 109 -25.22 -21.17 -17.43
CA LYS A 109 -26.64 -21.39 -17.06
C LYS A 109 -27.51 -21.76 -18.26
N ASN A 110 -27.27 -21.15 -19.41
CA ASN A 110 -28.04 -21.42 -20.63
C ASN A 110 -27.77 -22.79 -21.22
N ASN A 111 -26.52 -23.29 -21.12
CA ASN A 111 -26.18 -24.65 -21.55
C ASN A 111 -26.75 -25.72 -20.61
N PHE A 112 -26.66 -25.53 -19.29
CA PHE A 112 -27.25 -26.46 -18.31
C PHE A 112 -28.77 -26.62 -18.46
N LYS A 113 -29.47 -25.54 -18.82
CA LYS A 113 -30.93 -25.56 -19.06
C LYS A 113 -31.33 -26.23 -20.38
N LYS A 114 -30.43 -26.29 -21.36
CA LYS A 114 -30.65 -27.00 -22.63
C LYS A 114 -30.41 -28.50 -22.51
N GLU A 115 -29.48 -28.92 -21.67
CA GLU A 115 -29.11 -30.33 -21.50
C GLU A 115 -30.14 -31.13 -20.66
N ASN A 116 -30.89 -30.44 -19.79
CA ASN A 116 -31.89 -31.04 -18.90
C ASN A 116 -33.34 -30.87 -19.39
N LYS A 117 -33.55 -30.67 -20.70
CA LYS A 117 -34.87 -30.50 -21.32
C LYS A 117 -35.03 -31.43 -22.51
#